data_AF-A0A1H3CAK1-F1
#
_entry.id   AF-A0A1H3CAK1-F1
#
_cell.length_a   1.000
_cell.length_b   1.000
_cell.length_c   1.000
_cell.angle_alpha   90.00
_cell.angle_beta   90.00
_cell.angle_gamma   90.00
#
_symmetry.space_group_name_H-M   'P 1'
#
loop_
_entity.id
_entity.type
_entity.pdbx_description
1 polymer ?
#
loop_
_entity_poly.entity_id
_entity_poly.type
_entity_poly.pdbx_seq_one_letter_code
_entity_poly.pdbx_strand_id
1 'polypeptide(L)'
;MERSRKLNHDGLAVIHAAKKRRQSYTAKKKASVRKKESKLKPTLRKKANTKKLKHPRHRKPQAPLPLDHEGPLQKAYAAGYKEGVYHGGEAIVERLIPSGRILPGVTAEALIQSGLMQHQAELLEITDSVQVADEIRSALDERRSFSLVRLGDGELLTLAYGTIIASSEAHELGAFLPYAGVPLPDASVQSLLLDSIQKADYVGVPMSRRPEFQMLLFAISKHYGWSLTQNRLTNSLINYQLHHHGLLLPLLAEQRVLLIGNKAAETADRMMEQGVNVVGSISPVRGFEDIERVLEQCRRYEFDICLIAAGVPAVVLCQRIASGANKVAIDIGHLADQMIQEIQQ
;
A
#
# COMPACT_ATOMS: atom_id res chain seq x y z
N MET A 1 45.65 24.67 57.03
CA MET A 1 44.32 24.80 56.42
C MET A 1 44.36 23.96 55.15
N GLU A 2 44.10 22.67 55.31
CA GLU A 2 42.79 22.02 55.03
C GLU A 2 42.55 21.88 53.51
N ARG A 3 42.22 20.71 52.94
CA ARG A 3 42.12 19.32 53.43
C ARG A 3 41.97 18.43 52.18
N SER A 4 42.70 17.31 52.17
CA SER A 4 42.36 15.93 51.72
C SER A 4 41.42 15.69 50.52
N ARG A 5 41.86 15.00 49.46
CA ARG A 5 41.93 13.51 49.30
C ARG A 5 40.60 12.78 49.52
N LYS A 6 40.08 12.06 48.49
CA LYS A 6 40.12 10.57 48.37
C LYS A 6 39.20 10.03 47.25
N LEU A 7 39.78 9.13 46.46
CA LEU A 7 39.10 8.04 45.73
C LEU A 7 38.62 6.95 46.72
N ASN A 8 37.57 6.20 46.35
CA ASN A 8 37.43 4.73 46.42
C ASN A 8 36.00 4.34 46.00
N HIS A 9 35.79 3.48 45.00
CA HIS A 9 35.86 2.00 44.96
C HIS A 9 34.61 1.30 45.54
N ASP A 10 33.96 0.52 44.65
CA ASP A 10 33.14 -0.69 44.81
C ASP A 10 32.26 -0.87 46.06
N GLY A 11 30.98 -1.15 45.80
CA GLY A 11 30.01 -1.63 46.77
C GLY A 11 28.98 -2.57 46.15
N LEU A 12 29.36 -3.82 45.93
CA LEU A 12 28.44 -4.96 45.76
C LEU A 12 27.78 -5.30 47.11
N ALA A 13 26.45 -5.41 47.14
CA ALA A 13 25.65 -6.31 47.99
C ALA A 13 24.23 -6.37 47.38
N VAL A 14 23.72 -7.47 46.80
CA VAL A 14 23.43 -8.82 47.32
C VAL A 14 22.26 -8.86 48.31
N ILE A 15 21.09 -9.27 47.77
CA ILE A 15 20.07 -10.18 48.30
C ILE A 15 19.21 -9.73 49.51
N HIS A 16 17.89 -9.62 49.29
CA HIS A 16 16.95 -10.47 50.05
C HIS A 16 15.65 -10.81 49.30
N ALA A 17 15.31 -12.08 49.41
CA ALA A 17 14.20 -12.77 48.80
C ALA A 17 13.04 -12.95 49.81
N ALA A 18 11.97 -13.56 49.30
CA ALA A 18 10.88 -14.24 50.02
C ALA A 18 9.68 -13.35 50.40
N LYS A 19 8.41 -13.80 50.37
CA LYS A 19 7.86 -15.16 50.26
C LYS A 19 6.34 -15.08 50.01
N LYS A 20 5.84 -15.97 49.15
CA LYS A 20 4.60 -16.79 49.25
C LYS A 20 3.40 -16.29 50.09
N ARG A 21 2.21 -16.41 49.47
CA ARG A 21 1.01 -17.23 49.86
C ARG A 21 -0.24 -16.57 49.26
N ARG A 22 -1.34 -17.22 48.84
CA ARG A 22 -1.82 -18.62 48.69
C ARG A 22 -3.23 -18.48 48.06
N GLN A 23 -3.65 -19.46 47.24
CA GLN A 23 -4.98 -20.15 47.23
C GLN A 23 -6.28 -19.29 47.33
N SER A 24 -7.38 -19.48 46.57
CA SER A 24 -7.94 -20.67 45.89
C SER A 24 -9.46 -20.47 45.58
N TYR A 25 -10.06 -21.37 44.76
CA TYR A 25 -11.49 -21.79 44.71
C TYR A 25 -12.52 -20.76 44.12
N THR A 26 -13.57 -21.04 43.32
CA THR A 26 -14.12 -22.21 42.60
C THR A 26 -15.32 -21.78 41.69
N ALA A 27 -15.60 -22.61 40.66
CA ALA A 27 -16.92 -23.15 40.22
C ALA A 27 -17.99 -22.31 39.46
N LYS A 28 -18.23 -22.75 38.21
CA LYS A 28 -19.49 -23.27 37.58
C LYS A 28 -20.86 -22.58 37.84
N LYS A 29 -21.54 -22.22 36.74
CA LYS A 29 -22.94 -22.56 36.33
C LYS A 29 -23.20 -21.91 34.94
N LYS A 30 -23.43 -22.59 33.81
CA LYS A 30 -24.57 -23.42 33.30
C LYS A 30 -25.95 -22.74 33.25
N ALA A 31 -26.59 -22.92 32.09
CA ALA A 31 -28.01 -22.72 31.70
C ALA A 31 -28.36 -21.30 31.20
N SER A 32 -29.22 -21.06 30.20
CA SER A 32 -30.13 -21.90 29.42
C SER A 32 -30.77 -21.07 28.30
N VAL A 33 -30.78 -21.61 27.08
CA VAL A 33 -31.90 -21.71 26.11
C VAL A 33 -33.06 -20.69 26.20
N ARG A 34 -33.33 -19.99 25.10
CA ARG A 34 -34.71 -19.83 24.57
C ARG A 34 -34.75 -19.57 23.05
N LYS A 35 -35.14 -20.61 22.32
CA LYS A 35 -35.67 -20.57 20.94
C LYS A 35 -36.98 -19.79 20.92
N LYS A 36 -37.21 -19.01 19.86
CA LYS A 36 -38.56 -18.78 19.31
C LYS A 36 -38.51 -19.05 17.81
N GLU A 37 -39.15 -20.15 17.43
CA GLU A 37 -39.59 -20.43 16.06
C GLU A 37 -40.82 -19.58 15.74
N SER A 38 -40.89 -19.03 14.53
CA SER A 38 -42.16 -18.73 13.87
C SER A 38 -42.12 -19.31 12.46
N LYS A 39 -42.94 -20.34 12.26
CA LYS A 39 -43.26 -20.96 10.98
C LYS A 39 -44.22 -20.05 10.20
N LEU A 40 -44.05 -19.96 8.88
CA LEU A 40 -45.10 -20.21 7.88
C LEU A 40 -44.48 -20.30 6.47
N LYS A 41 -45.02 -21.25 5.70
CA LYS A 41 -44.58 -21.91 4.44
C LYS A 41 -45.34 -21.33 3.22
N PRO A 42 -45.33 -21.91 1.99
CA PRO A 42 -44.27 -22.49 1.13
C PRO A 42 -44.44 -22.11 -0.39
N THR A 43 -43.63 -22.74 -1.26
CA THR A 43 -43.84 -23.18 -2.69
C THR A 43 -42.66 -22.73 -3.60
N LEU A 44 -42.09 -23.47 -4.56
CA LEU A 44 -42.39 -24.73 -5.26
C LEU A 44 -41.09 -25.30 -5.91
N ARG A 45 -41.10 -26.62 -6.17
CA ARG A 45 -40.08 -27.52 -6.77
C ARG A 45 -39.52 -27.12 -8.16
N LYS A 46 -38.29 -27.60 -8.46
CA LYS A 46 -37.93 -28.51 -9.60
C LYS A 46 -36.46 -28.98 -9.47
N LYS A 47 -36.21 -30.21 -9.00
CA LYS A 47 -35.89 -31.46 -9.76
C LYS A 47 -34.50 -31.50 -10.43
N ALA A 48 -33.55 -32.11 -9.73
CA ALA A 48 -32.34 -32.71 -10.27
C ALA A 48 -32.66 -34.06 -10.95
N ASN A 49 -31.98 -34.38 -12.04
CA ASN A 49 -32.05 -35.70 -12.67
C ASN A 49 -30.63 -36.19 -13.02
N THR A 50 -30.24 -37.28 -12.37
CA THR A 50 -29.02 -38.07 -12.61
C THR A 50 -29.32 -39.27 -13.51
N LYS A 51 -28.27 -39.74 -14.21
CA LYS A 51 -28.00 -41.08 -14.83
C LYS A 51 -27.60 -40.90 -16.31
N LYS A 52 -26.53 -41.48 -16.86
CA LYS A 52 -25.99 -42.85 -16.71
C LYS A 52 -24.60 -42.97 -17.39
N LEU A 53 -23.66 -43.71 -16.80
CA LEU A 53 -22.43 -44.22 -17.43
C LEU A 53 -22.70 -45.50 -18.25
N LYS A 54 -22.06 -45.65 -19.42
CA LYS A 54 -21.76 -46.94 -20.09
C LYS A 54 -20.40 -46.86 -20.82
N HIS A 55 -19.50 -47.80 -20.52
CA HIS A 55 -18.19 -48.04 -21.16
C HIS A 55 -18.33 -48.90 -22.47
N PRO A 56 -17.23 -49.41 -23.10
CA PRO A 56 -16.41 -48.76 -24.11
C PRO A 56 -16.44 -49.53 -25.45
N ARG A 57 -16.10 -48.90 -26.59
CA ARG A 57 -15.84 -49.64 -27.84
C ARG A 57 -14.60 -49.12 -28.55
N HIS A 58 -13.66 -50.05 -28.73
CA HIS A 58 -12.49 -50.12 -29.60
C HIS A 58 -12.08 -48.88 -30.42
N ARG A 59 -10.87 -48.39 -30.11
CA ARG A 59 -10.06 -47.50 -30.96
C ARG A 59 -9.64 -48.24 -32.24
N LYS A 60 -9.95 -47.66 -33.40
CA LYS A 60 -9.15 -47.82 -34.63
C LYS A 60 -8.16 -46.64 -34.71
N PRO A 61 -6.94 -46.82 -35.21
CA PRO A 61 -5.99 -45.72 -35.35
C PRO A 61 -6.52 -44.76 -36.42
N GLN A 62 -6.93 -43.55 -35.99
CA GLN A 62 -7.14 -42.44 -36.91
C GLN A 62 -5.78 -41.89 -37.31
N ALA A 63 -5.56 -41.83 -38.62
CA ALA A 63 -4.46 -41.09 -39.24
C ALA A 63 -4.40 -39.65 -38.69
N PRO A 64 -3.21 -39.02 -38.63
CA PRO A 64 -3.07 -37.68 -38.09
C PRO A 64 -3.98 -36.71 -38.84
N LEU A 65 -4.87 -36.04 -38.10
CA LEU A 65 -5.69 -34.96 -38.62
C LEU A 65 -4.77 -33.77 -38.96
N PRO A 66 -4.95 -33.12 -40.12
CA PRO A 66 -4.17 -31.94 -40.48
C PRO A 66 -4.47 -30.78 -39.50
N LEU A 67 -3.41 -30.15 -39.01
CA LEU A 67 -3.43 -28.99 -38.13
C LEU A 67 -3.77 -27.72 -38.93
N ASP A 68 -5.04 -27.53 -39.31
CA ASP A 68 -5.49 -26.27 -39.93
C ASP A 68 -6.88 -25.88 -39.41
N HIS A 69 -6.94 -25.40 -38.17
CA HIS A 69 -8.13 -24.74 -37.63
C HIS A 69 -7.74 -23.46 -36.88
N GLU A 70 -7.20 -22.46 -37.58
CA GLU A 70 -7.24 -21.08 -37.09
C GLU A 70 -8.67 -20.53 -37.26
N GLY A 71 -9.42 -20.47 -36.16
CA GLY A 71 -10.81 -20.03 -36.16
C GLY A 71 -10.98 -18.52 -36.47
N PRO A 72 -12.20 -18.07 -36.84
CA PRO A 72 -12.51 -16.67 -37.14
C PRO A 72 -12.12 -15.68 -36.04
N LEU A 73 -12.19 -16.09 -34.78
CA LEU A 73 -11.83 -15.28 -33.62
C LEU A 73 -10.33 -14.95 -33.57
N GLN A 74 -9.48 -15.91 -33.95
CA GLN A 74 -8.03 -15.75 -33.94
C GLN A 74 -7.56 -14.83 -35.07
N LYS A 75 -8.22 -14.89 -36.23
CA LYS A 75 -8.02 -13.95 -37.34
C LYS A 75 -8.43 -12.53 -36.97
N ALA A 76 -9.59 -12.36 -36.33
CA ALA A 76 -10.06 -11.05 -35.86
C ALA A 76 -9.11 -10.46 -34.81
N TYR A 77 -8.62 -11.27 -33.87
CA TYR A 77 -7.62 -10.86 -32.90
C TYR A 77 -6.31 -10.42 -33.57
N ALA A 78 -5.79 -11.22 -34.51
CA ALA A 78 -4.56 -10.88 -35.23
C ALA A 78 -4.70 -9.59 -36.05
N ALA A 79 -5.86 -9.35 -36.66
CA ALA A 79 -6.16 -8.10 -37.35
C ALA A 79 -6.18 -6.91 -36.37
N GLY A 80 -6.92 -7.03 -35.27
CA GLY A 80 -6.97 -5.99 -34.24
C GLY A 80 -5.60 -5.69 -33.60
N TYR A 81 -4.77 -6.72 -33.41
CA TYR A 81 -3.39 -6.55 -32.95
C TYR A 81 -2.56 -5.73 -33.93
N LYS A 82 -2.63 -6.04 -35.24
CA LYS A 82 -1.89 -5.29 -36.27
C LYS A 82 -2.32 -3.82 -36.33
N GLU A 83 -3.62 -3.57 -36.31
CA GLU A 83 -4.17 -2.21 -36.27
C GLU A 83 -3.71 -1.47 -35.01
N GLY A 84 -3.72 -2.14 -33.85
CA GLY A 84 -3.24 -1.58 -32.59
C GLY A 84 -1.75 -1.23 -32.63
N VAL A 85 -0.90 -2.09 -33.19
CA VAL A 85 0.54 -1.81 -33.36
C VAL A 85 0.75 -0.61 -34.28
N TYR A 86 0.04 -0.54 -35.40
CA TYR A 86 0.15 0.59 -36.33
C TYR A 86 -0.30 1.89 -35.65
N HIS A 87 -1.52 1.95 -35.15
CA HIS A 87 -2.07 3.18 -34.55
C HIS A 87 -1.40 3.57 -33.23
N GLY A 88 -0.85 2.62 -32.49
CA GLY A 88 -0.19 2.84 -31.21
C GLY A 88 1.23 3.38 -31.30
N GLY A 89 1.90 3.25 -32.45
CA GLY A 89 3.29 3.67 -32.61
C GLY A 89 3.65 4.09 -34.03
N GLU A 90 3.51 3.18 -35.00
CA GLU A 90 3.98 3.42 -36.38
C GLU A 90 3.26 4.61 -37.05
N ALA A 91 1.97 4.80 -36.83
CA ALA A 91 1.21 5.94 -37.35
C ALA A 91 1.71 7.29 -36.80
N ILE A 92 2.28 7.30 -35.59
CA ILE A 92 2.92 8.50 -35.03
C ILE A 92 4.22 8.78 -35.78
N VAL A 93 5.02 7.73 -36.03
CA VAL A 93 6.27 7.84 -36.80
C VAL A 93 5.98 8.32 -38.23
N GLU A 94 5.01 7.71 -38.91
CA GLU A 94 4.60 8.08 -40.27
C GLU A 94 4.26 9.57 -40.38
N ARG A 95 3.50 10.11 -39.41
CA ARG A 95 3.14 11.52 -39.36
C ARG A 95 4.34 12.45 -39.13
N LEU A 96 5.38 11.98 -38.44
CA LEU A 96 6.57 12.77 -38.11
C LEU A 96 7.67 12.70 -39.18
N ILE A 97 7.62 11.70 -40.08
CA ILE A 97 8.55 11.62 -41.21
C ILE A 97 8.30 12.82 -42.16
N PRO A 98 9.33 13.61 -42.50
CA PRO A 98 9.17 14.71 -43.45
C PRO A 98 8.68 14.23 -44.82
N SER A 99 7.83 15.02 -45.48
CA SER A 99 7.31 14.70 -46.81
C SER A 99 8.44 14.41 -47.81
N GLY A 100 8.26 13.37 -48.63
CA GLY A 100 9.24 12.94 -49.63
C GLY A 100 10.42 12.14 -49.07
N ARG A 101 10.36 11.69 -47.81
CA ARG A 101 11.38 10.82 -47.20
C ARG A 101 10.78 9.49 -46.76
N ILE A 102 11.63 8.47 -46.66
CA ILE A 102 11.32 7.17 -46.06
C ILE A 102 12.37 6.85 -44.99
N LEU A 103 11.96 6.14 -43.93
CA LEU A 103 12.86 5.65 -42.88
C LEU A 103 13.00 4.12 -43.01
N PRO A 104 14.09 3.62 -43.63
CA PRO A 104 14.21 2.19 -43.91
C PRO A 104 14.62 1.39 -42.66
N GLY A 105 13.87 0.32 -42.37
CA GLY A 105 14.29 -0.72 -41.42
C GLY A 105 14.31 -0.33 -39.94
N VAL A 106 13.69 0.79 -39.55
CA VAL A 106 13.58 1.23 -38.16
C VAL A 106 12.11 1.25 -37.75
N THR A 107 11.77 0.55 -36.67
CA THR A 107 10.42 0.52 -36.10
C THR A 107 10.20 1.66 -35.10
N ALA A 108 8.94 1.94 -34.78
CA ALA A 108 8.58 2.86 -33.70
C ALA A 108 9.24 2.48 -32.36
N GLU A 109 9.32 1.18 -32.04
CA GLU A 109 9.98 0.69 -30.83
C GLU A 109 11.48 1.02 -30.82
N ALA A 110 12.18 0.80 -31.93
CA ALA A 110 13.61 1.12 -32.03
C ALA A 110 13.88 2.63 -31.92
N LEU A 111 12.98 3.46 -32.45
CA LEU A 111 13.02 4.92 -32.26
C LEU A 111 12.80 5.31 -30.80
N ILE A 112 11.81 4.71 -30.13
CA ILE A 112 11.53 4.95 -28.70
C ILE A 112 12.72 4.52 -27.85
N GLN A 113 13.30 3.34 -28.11
CA GLN A 113 14.48 2.86 -27.39
C GLN A 113 15.67 3.82 -27.55
N SER A 114 15.93 4.26 -28.78
CA SER A 114 17.00 5.22 -29.07
C SER A 114 16.76 6.57 -28.39
N GLY A 115 15.51 7.04 -28.37
CA GLY A 115 15.13 8.26 -27.65
C GLY A 115 15.27 8.10 -26.13
N LEU A 116 14.85 6.97 -25.56
CA LEU A 116 14.99 6.70 -24.13
C LEU A 116 16.46 6.69 -23.69
N MET A 117 17.35 6.11 -24.51
CA MET A 117 18.80 6.15 -24.25
C MET A 117 19.36 7.58 -24.21
N GLN A 118 18.79 8.52 -24.99
CA GLN A 118 19.20 9.93 -24.96
C GLN A 118 18.76 10.63 -23.67
N HIS A 119 17.65 10.20 -23.08
CA HIS A 119 17.12 10.72 -21.82
C HIS A 119 17.56 9.91 -20.59
N GLN A 120 18.52 9.00 -20.71
CA GLN A 120 18.96 8.13 -19.62
C GLN A 120 19.40 8.92 -18.37
N ALA A 121 20.04 10.09 -18.57
CA ALA A 121 20.49 10.96 -17.49
C ALA A 121 19.36 11.72 -16.77
N GLU A 122 18.16 11.77 -17.37
CA GLU A 122 16.98 12.43 -16.79
C GLU A 122 16.11 11.45 -15.98
N LEU A 123 16.41 10.15 -16.04
CA LEU A 123 15.67 9.14 -15.29
C LEU A 123 15.88 9.34 -13.79
N LEU A 124 14.77 9.38 -13.05
CA LEU A 124 14.79 9.44 -11.60
C LEU A 124 15.07 8.05 -11.03
N GLU A 125 15.92 8.01 -10.01
CA GLU A 125 16.19 6.79 -9.26
C GLU A 125 14.97 6.43 -8.39
N ILE A 126 14.59 5.14 -8.42
CA ILE A 126 13.54 4.58 -7.57
C ILE A 126 14.23 3.58 -6.65
N THR A 127 14.29 3.89 -5.36
CA THR A 127 14.86 3.01 -4.34
C THR A 127 14.01 1.74 -4.21
N ASP A 128 14.67 0.58 -4.20
CA ASP A 128 14.02 -0.71 -4.04
C ASP A 128 13.62 -1.01 -2.58
N SER A 129 12.87 -2.09 -2.38
CA SER A 129 12.36 -2.45 -1.04
C SER A 129 13.43 -2.86 -0.04
N VAL A 130 14.56 -3.41 -0.49
CA VAL A 130 15.65 -3.83 0.40
C VAL A 130 16.34 -2.58 0.95
N GLN A 131 16.68 -1.65 0.08
CA GLN A 131 17.26 -0.37 0.47
C GLN A 131 16.31 0.45 1.36
N VAL A 132 15.01 0.50 1.04
CA VAL A 132 14.02 1.16 1.92
C VAL A 132 13.94 0.47 3.29
N ALA A 133 13.99 -0.86 3.36
CA ALA A 133 14.00 -1.59 4.62
C ALA A 133 15.26 -1.28 5.45
N ASP A 134 16.43 -1.21 4.82
CA ASP A 134 17.68 -0.86 5.49
C ASP A 134 17.65 0.58 6.05
N GLU A 135 17.01 1.50 5.35
CA GLU A 135 16.80 2.88 5.81
C GLU A 135 15.83 2.96 7.00
N ILE A 136 14.75 2.18 6.96
CA ILE A 136 13.83 2.06 8.10
C ILE A 136 14.57 1.50 9.31
N ARG A 137 15.34 0.42 9.13
CA ARG A 137 16.12 -0.19 10.22
C ARG A 137 17.11 0.79 10.81
N SER A 138 17.86 1.50 9.96
CA SER A 138 18.81 2.53 10.41
C SER A 138 18.09 3.63 11.18
N ALA A 139 16.89 4.03 10.76
CA ALA A 139 16.09 5.01 11.47
C ALA A 139 15.68 4.56 12.87
N LEU A 140 15.28 3.28 13.00
CA LEU A 140 14.93 2.67 14.28
C LEU A 140 16.14 2.56 15.20
N ASP A 141 17.28 2.08 14.69
CA ASP A 141 18.52 1.90 15.45
C ASP A 141 19.06 3.24 15.97
N GLU A 142 19.03 4.28 15.13
CA GLU A 142 19.46 5.64 15.45
C GLU A 142 18.41 6.45 16.23
N ARG A 143 17.19 5.92 16.36
CA ARG A 143 16.03 6.62 16.94
C ARG A 143 15.79 7.99 16.31
N ARG A 144 15.90 8.07 15.00
CA ARG A 144 15.58 9.27 14.22
C ARG A 144 14.17 9.20 13.65
N SER A 145 13.58 10.36 13.41
CA SER A 145 12.34 10.46 12.65
C SER A 145 12.50 9.85 11.26
N PHE A 146 11.48 9.12 10.81
CA PHE A 146 11.40 8.63 9.44
C PHE A 146 9.94 8.48 9.01
N SER A 147 9.62 8.94 7.82
CA SER A 147 8.29 8.89 7.22
C SER A 147 8.35 8.26 5.84
N LEU A 148 7.61 7.15 5.67
CA LEU A 148 7.36 6.52 4.38
C LEU A 148 5.90 6.72 4.00
N VAL A 149 5.67 7.61 3.03
CA VAL A 149 4.34 7.89 2.48
C VAL A 149 4.19 7.28 1.10
N ARG A 150 2.96 7.03 0.65
CA ARG A 150 2.68 6.45 -0.67
C ARG A 150 1.62 7.27 -1.39
N LEU A 151 1.77 7.37 -2.71
CA LEU A 151 0.82 8.04 -3.60
C LEU A 151 0.12 7.00 -4.47
N GLY A 152 -1.12 6.72 -4.13
CA GLY A 152 -2.07 6.00 -4.96
C GLY A 152 -2.90 6.94 -5.83
N ASP A 153 -3.94 6.38 -6.44
CA ASP A 153 -4.95 7.15 -7.17
C ASP A 153 -5.68 8.15 -6.26
N GLY A 154 -6.01 7.76 -5.02
CA GLY A 154 -6.69 8.63 -4.06
C GLY A 154 -5.93 9.92 -3.76
N GLU A 155 -4.63 9.83 -3.45
CA GLU A 155 -3.79 10.99 -3.16
C GLU A 155 -3.60 11.87 -4.40
N LEU A 156 -3.35 11.27 -5.56
CA LEU A 156 -3.17 12.01 -6.81
C LEU A 156 -4.45 12.73 -7.25
N LEU A 157 -5.59 12.05 -7.20
CA LEU A 157 -6.89 12.67 -7.50
C LEU A 157 -7.23 13.79 -6.52
N THR A 158 -6.89 13.64 -5.24
CA THR A 158 -7.06 14.69 -4.24
C THR A 158 -6.28 15.95 -4.62
N LEU A 159 -4.99 15.81 -5.00
CA LEU A 159 -4.15 16.94 -5.42
C LEU A 159 -4.59 17.56 -6.76
N ALA A 160 -5.14 16.74 -7.67
CA ALA A 160 -5.54 17.18 -9.01
C ALA A 160 -6.95 17.81 -9.05
N TYR A 161 -7.78 17.57 -8.04
CA TYR A 161 -9.16 18.02 -8.05
C TYR A 161 -9.26 19.55 -8.15
N GLY A 162 -10.04 20.05 -9.12
CA GLY A 162 -10.35 21.47 -9.24
C GLY A 162 -9.16 22.33 -9.66
N THR A 163 -8.01 21.71 -9.96
CA THR A 163 -6.79 22.39 -10.41
C THR A 163 -6.38 21.89 -11.79
N ILE A 164 -6.09 20.59 -11.89
CA ILE A 164 -5.65 19.92 -13.13
C ILE A 164 -6.84 19.22 -13.78
N ILE A 165 -7.68 18.58 -12.97
CA ILE A 165 -8.90 17.92 -13.40
C ILE A 165 -10.09 18.81 -13.00
N ALA A 166 -10.96 19.11 -13.96
CA ALA A 166 -12.16 19.90 -13.70
C ALA A 166 -13.05 19.21 -12.65
N SER A 167 -13.73 19.99 -11.81
CA SER A 167 -14.52 19.46 -10.69
C SER A 167 -15.58 18.44 -11.09
N SER A 168 -16.18 18.58 -12.28
CA SER A 168 -17.17 17.64 -12.82
C SER A 168 -16.54 16.27 -13.15
N GLU A 169 -15.40 16.28 -13.84
CA GLU A 169 -14.65 15.07 -14.20
C GLU A 169 -14.06 14.39 -12.97
N ALA A 170 -13.55 15.19 -12.03
CA ALA A 170 -12.99 14.69 -10.79
C ALA A 170 -14.07 14.11 -9.85
N HIS A 171 -15.34 14.52 -9.95
CA HIS A 171 -16.43 13.89 -9.20
C HIS A 171 -16.76 12.49 -9.73
N GLU A 172 -16.64 12.28 -11.05
CA GLU A 172 -16.82 10.97 -11.68
C GLU A 172 -15.64 10.03 -11.38
N LEU A 173 -14.41 10.50 -11.55
CA LEU A 173 -13.19 9.73 -11.30
C LEU A 173 -12.91 9.50 -9.81
N GLY A 174 -13.28 10.46 -8.96
CA GLY A 174 -13.01 10.50 -7.52
C GLY A 174 -14.20 10.16 -6.64
N ALA A 175 -15.23 9.47 -7.15
CA ALA A 175 -16.43 9.13 -6.38
C ALA A 175 -16.11 8.35 -5.07
N PHE A 176 -14.95 7.69 -5.00
CA PHE A 176 -14.47 6.97 -3.82
C PHE A 176 -13.73 7.85 -2.79
N LEU A 177 -13.37 9.09 -3.13
CA LEU A 177 -12.58 9.98 -2.24
C LEU A 177 -13.23 10.25 -0.88
N PRO A 178 -14.56 10.43 -0.76
CA PRO A 178 -15.20 10.54 0.55
C PRO A 178 -15.00 9.29 1.42
N TYR A 179 -15.00 8.09 0.81
CA TYR A 179 -14.67 6.84 1.51
C TYR A 179 -13.19 6.77 1.90
N ALA A 180 -12.31 7.38 1.10
CA ALA A 180 -10.88 7.52 1.41
C ALA A 180 -10.56 8.62 2.44
N GLY A 181 -11.59 9.24 3.06
CA GLY A 181 -11.44 10.21 4.14
C GLY A 181 -11.20 11.65 3.67
N VAL A 182 -11.46 11.96 2.40
CA VAL A 182 -11.35 13.32 1.86
C VAL A 182 -12.73 13.95 1.86
N PRO A 183 -13.02 14.94 2.73
CA PRO A 183 -14.21 15.76 2.55
C PRO A 183 -14.10 16.42 1.18
N LEU A 184 -15.25 16.61 0.52
CA LEU A 184 -15.34 17.25 -0.79
C LEU A 184 -14.29 18.37 -0.97
N PRO A 185 -13.72 18.48 -2.16
CA PRO A 185 -12.40 19.05 -2.40
C PRO A 185 -12.22 20.41 -1.75
N ASP A 186 -11.26 20.42 -0.85
CA ASP A 186 -10.89 21.53 0.00
C ASP A 186 -9.43 21.88 -0.30
N ALA A 187 -9.18 23.13 -0.72
CA ALA A 187 -7.83 23.60 -1.02
C ALA A 187 -6.88 23.49 0.19
N SER A 188 -7.41 23.51 1.42
CA SER A 188 -6.64 23.30 2.64
C SER A 188 -6.14 21.85 2.76
N VAL A 189 -6.96 20.88 2.34
CA VAL A 189 -6.59 19.45 2.28
C VAL A 189 -5.48 19.23 1.26
N GLN A 190 -5.59 19.84 0.07
CA GLN A 190 -4.55 19.76 -0.97
C GLN A 190 -3.23 20.36 -0.48
N SER A 191 -3.29 21.54 0.13
CA SER A 191 -2.11 22.23 0.65
C SER A 191 -1.42 21.41 1.74
N LEU A 192 -2.21 20.85 2.68
CA LEU A 192 -1.69 20.02 3.76
C LEU A 192 -1.09 18.70 3.25
N LEU A 193 -1.75 18.06 2.29
CA LEU A 193 -1.27 16.84 1.66
C LEU A 193 0.04 17.09 0.91
N LEU A 194 0.11 18.14 0.09
CA LEU A 194 1.32 18.51 -0.65
C LEU A 194 2.48 18.82 0.30
N ASP A 195 2.24 19.62 1.34
CA ASP A 195 3.25 19.96 2.35
C ASP A 195 3.81 18.70 3.04
N SER A 196 2.93 17.74 3.35
CA SER A 196 3.33 16.48 3.97
C SER A 196 4.13 15.58 3.02
N ILE A 197 3.79 15.56 1.73
CA ILE A 197 4.56 14.83 0.72
C ILE A 197 5.95 15.42 0.56
N GLN A 198 6.06 16.75 0.44
CA GLN A 198 7.33 17.44 0.24
C GLN A 198 8.28 17.26 1.43
N LYS A 199 7.75 17.12 2.64
CA LYS A 199 8.52 16.91 3.88
C LYS A 199 8.77 15.44 4.22
N ALA A 200 8.22 14.49 3.48
CA ALA A 200 8.41 13.08 3.76
C ALA A 200 9.83 12.62 3.38
N ASP A 201 10.38 11.69 4.17
CA ASP A 201 11.71 11.13 3.93
C ASP A 201 11.73 10.25 2.66
N TYR A 202 10.66 9.46 2.50
CA TYR A 202 10.41 8.66 1.32
C TYR A 202 8.99 8.82 0.79
N VAL A 203 8.89 8.95 -0.54
CA VAL A 203 7.62 9.03 -1.26
C VAL A 203 7.50 7.86 -2.25
N GLY A 204 6.56 6.96 -1.99
CA GLY A 204 6.17 5.91 -2.92
C GLY A 204 5.36 6.49 -4.08
N VAL A 205 5.89 6.42 -5.30
CA VAL A 205 5.23 6.92 -6.52
C VAL A 205 4.75 5.76 -7.42
N PRO A 206 3.66 5.93 -8.17
CA PRO A 206 3.19 4.87 -9.04
C PRO A 206 4.12 4.69 -10.26
N MET A 207 4.41 3.42 -10.57
CA MET A 207 5.26 3.06 -11.72
C MET A 207 4.49 2.90 -13.03
N SER A 208 3.15 2.79 -12.94
CA SER A 208 2.28 2.64 -14.11
C SER A 208 2.20 3.95 -14.91
N ARG A 209 2.46 3.89 -16.22
CA ARG A 209 2.37 5.03 -17.14
C ARG A 209 0.93 5.39 -17.57
N ARG A 210 -0.09 4.79 -16.96
CA ARG A 210 -1.48 5.15 -17.28
C ARG A 210 -1.81 6.60 -16.86
N PRO A 211 -2.80 7.24 -17.50
CA PRO A 211 -3.18 8.63 -17.23
C PRO A 211 -3.39 8.93 -15.75
N GLU A 212 -4.11 8.07 -15.03
CA GLU A 212 -4.50 8.22 -13.63
C GLU A 212 -3.34 8.04 -12.62
N PHE A 213 -2.15 7.65 -13.08
CA PHE A 213 -1.00 7.33 -12.24
C PHE A 213 0.20 8.23 -12.54
N GLN A 214 1.27 7.72 -13.19
CA GLN A 214 2.52 8.45 -13.36
C GLN A 214 2.32 9.73 -14.20
N MET A 215 1.42 9.71 -15.18
CA MET A 215 1.14 10.91 -15.98
C MET A 215 0.47 12.01 -15.15
N LEU A 216 -0.50 11.64 -14.30
CA LEU A 216 -1.14 12.57 -13.36
C LEU A 216 -0.13 13.10 -12.33
N LEU A 217 0.75 12.24 -11.80
CA LEU A 217 1.83 12.66 -10.90
C LEU A 217 2.71 13.75 -11.53
N PHE A 218 3.13 13.60 -12.79
CA PHE A 218 3.94 14.62 -13.46
C PHE A 218 3.17 15.92 -13.71
N ALA A 219 1.87 15.82 -14.04
CA ALA A 219 1.01 17.00 -14.15
C ALA A 219 0.89 17.75 -12.81
N ILE A 220 0.72 17.02 -11.70
CA ILE A 220 0.68 17.57 -10.33
C ILE A 220 2.00 18.23 -9.97
N SER A 221 3.12 17.52 -10.16
CA SER A 221 4.47 18.03 -9.90
C SER A 221 4.70 19.35 -10.64
N LYS A 222 4.35 19.41 -11.93
CA LYS A 222 4.46 20.64 -12.73
C LYS A 222 3.53 21.76 -12.24
N HIS A 223 2.27 21.46 -11.92
CA HIS A 223 1.29 22.46 -11.49
C HIS A 223 1.70 23.14 -10.18
N TYR A 224 2.13 22.35 -9.19
CA TYR A 224 2.51 22.85 -7.86
C TYR A 224 3.98 23.24 -7.74
N GLY A 225 4.79 23.09 -8.80
CA GLY A 225 6.23 23.31 -8.74
C GLY A 225 6.97 22.36 -7.78
N TRP A 226 6.39 21.19 -7.50
CA TRP A 226 7.01 20.18 -6.64
C TRP A 226 8.08 19.43 -7.41
N SER A 227 9.35 19.56 -7.00
CA SER A 227 10.44 18.81 -7.62
C SER A 227 10.52 17.38 -7.06
N LEU A 228 10.30 16.39 -7.92
CA LEU A 228 10.40 14.98 -7.57
C LEU A 228 11.82 14.55 -7.12
N THR A 229 12.84 15.36 -7.43
CA THR A 229 14.22 15.11 -7.00
C THR A 229 14.50 15.53 -5.55
N GLN A 230 13.58 16.26 -4.91
CA GLN A 230 13.75 16.71 -3.52
C GLN A 230 13.43 15.61 -2.50
N ASN A 231 12.67 14.60 -2.89
CA ASN A 231 12.32 13.46 -2.06
C ASN A 231 13.05 12.21 -2.56
N ARG A 232 13.38 11.29 -1.63
CA ARG A 232 13.81 9.95 -2.02
C ARG A 232 12.57 9.20 -2.50
N LEU A 233 12.63 8.67 -3.73
CA LEU A 233 11.49 8.02 -4.35
C LEU A 233 11.57 6.50 -4.19
N THR A 234 10.41 5.87 -4.02
CA THR A 234 10.25 4.41 -4.09
C THR A 234 8.94 4.07 -4.82
N ASN A 235 8.56 2.79 -4.88
CA ASN A 235 7.32 2.37 -5.51
C ASN A 235 6.12 2.63 -4.57
N SER A 236 4.98 3.10 -5.08
CA SER A 236 3.76 3.26 -4.26
C SER A 236 3.19 1.94 -3.71
N LEU A 237 3.65 0.80 -4.24
CA LEU A 237 3.38 -0.56 -3.74
C LEU A 237 4.44 -1.07 -2.74
N ILE A 238 5.32 -0.20 -2.25
CA ILE A 238 6.40 -0.54 -1.31
C ILE A 238 5.92 -1.27 -0.06
N ASN A 239 4.72 -0.97 0.44
CA ASN A 239 4.10 -1.68 1.56
C ASN A 239 3.97 -3.19 1.26
N TYR A 240 3.45 -3.54 0.08
CA TYR A 240 3.34 -4.93 -0.34
C TYR A 240 4.70 -5.56 -0.59
N GLN A 241 5.63 -4.82 -1.18
CA GLN A 241 6.99 -5.32 -1.41
C GLN A 241 7.71 -5.63 -0.10
N LEU A 242 7.63 -4.75 0.91
CA LEU A 242 8.19 -5.00 2.24
C LEU A 242 7.57 -6.26 2.88
N HIS A 243 6.26 -6.47 2.73
CA HIS A 243 5.58 -7.65 3.26
C HIS A 243 5.95 -8.95 2.51
N HIS A 244 5.76 -8.98 1.19
CA HIS A 244 5.95 -10.18 0.36
C HIS A 244 7.40 -10.59 0.22
N HIS A 245 8.34 -9.65 0.30
CA HIS A 245 9.77 -9.98 0.37
C HIS A 245 10.23 -10.40 1.77
N GLY A 246 9.32 -10.48 2.76
CA GLY A 246 9.62 -10.90 4.12
C GLY A 246 10.46 -9.89 4.91
N LEU A 247 10.47 -8.63 4.49
CA LEU A 247 11.28 -7.56 5.10
C LEU A 247 10.55 -6.87 6.25
N LEU A 248 9.22 -6.82 6.22
CA LEU A 248 8.44 -6.06 7.20
C LEU A 248 8.50 -6.64 8.60
N LEU A 249 8.22 -7.95 8.80
CA LEU A 249 8.24 -8.55 10.14
C LEU A 249 9.59 -8.40 10.85
N PRO A 250 10.75 -8.63 10.20
CA PRO A 250 12.05 -8.36 10.81
C PRO A 250 12.25 -6.91 11.28
N LEU A 251 11.69 -5.91 10.58
CA LEU A 251 11.78 -4.50 11.01
C LEU A 251 10.96 -4.23 12.28
N LEU A 252 9.88 -4.99 12.47
CA LEU A 252 8.97 -4.84 13.60
C LEU A 252 9.38 -5.69 14.80
N ALA A 253 10.27 -6.67 14.59
CA ALA A 253 10.81 -7.49 15.66
C ALA A 253 11.49 -6.58 16.70
N GLU A 254 11.18 -6.80 17.98
CA GLU A 254 11.67 -6.02 19.13
C GLU A 254 11.22 -4.54 19.20
N GLN A 255 10.45 -4.04 18.23
CA GLN A 255 9.93 -2.66 18.26
C GLN A 255 8.59 -2.58 18.98
N ARG A 256 8.33 -1.46 19.66
CA ARG A 256 6.99 -1.14 20.15
C ARG A 256 6.18 -0.57 18.99
N VAL A 257 5.18 -1.33 18.53
CA VAL A 257 4.40 -1.00 17.32
C VAL A 257 3.05 -0.39 17.69
N LEU A 258 2.73 0.78 17.12
CA LEU A 258 1.41 1.40 17.20
C LEU A 258 0.66 1.24 15.87
N LEU A 259 -0.59 0.78 15.91
CA LEU A 259 -1.42 0.65 14.70
C LEU A 259 -2.42 1.81 14.61
N ILE A 260 -2.58 2.41 13.43
CA ILE A 260 -3.49 3.54 13.23
C ILE A 260 -4.33 3.30 11.97
N GLY A 261 -5.64 3.45 12.06
CA GLY A 261 -6.54 3.23 10.93
C GLY A 261 -7.85 2.58 11.31
N ASN A 262 -8.77 2.48 10.35
CA ASN A 262 -10.12 1.97 10.62
C ASN A 262 -10.13 0.52 11.13
N LYS A 263 -9.22 -0.31 10.62
CA LYS A 263 -9.05 -1.70 11.05
C LYS A 263 -7.87 -1.92 11.99
N ALA A 264 -7.34 -0.86 12.60
CA ALA A 264 -6.12 -0.94 13.42
C ALA A 264 -6.21 -1.97 14.55
N ALA A 265 -7.38 -2.13 15.19
CA ALA A 265 -7.57 -3.13 16.24
C ALA A 265 -7.50 -4.57 15.70
N GLU A 266 -8.18 -4.86 14.58
CA GLU A 266 -8.15 -6.18 13.94
C GLU A 266 -6.75 -6.53 13.41
N THR A 267 -6.06 -5.55 12.81
CA THR A 267 -4.67 -5.71 12.37
C THR A 267 -3.73 -5.94 13.55
N ALA A 268 -3.92 -5.23 14.67
CA ALA A 268 -3.15 -5.41 15.88
C ALA A 268 -3.25 -6.84 16.43
N ASP A 269 -4.47 -7.39 16.52
CA ASP A 269 -4.69 -8.77 16.98
C ASP A 269 -3.91 -9.78 16.14
N ARG A 270 -3.94 -9.64 14.81
CA ARG A 270 -3.20 -10.50 13.89
C ARG A 270 -1.68 -10.37 14.00
N MET A 271 -1.18 -9.16 14.16
CA MET A 271 0.26 -8.94 14.29
C MET A 271 0.79 -9.47 15.64
N MET A 272 -0.01 -9.37 16.71
CA MET A 272 0.32 -10.01 17.99
C MET A 272 0.37 -11.54 17.88
N GLU A 273 -0.52 -12.17 17.11
CA GLU A 273 -0.45 -13.61 16.80
C GLU A 273 0.86 -14.00 16.08
N GLN A 274 1.46 -13.06 15.33
CA GLN A 274 2.75 -13.23 14.64
C GLN A 274 3.96 -12.83 15.51
N GLY A 275 3.76 -12.52 16.79
CA GLY A 275 4.82 -12.18 17.74
C GLY A 275 5.27 -10.72 17.72
N VAL A 276 4.54 -9.82 17.06
CA VAL A 276 4.84 -8.39 17.07
C VAL A 276 4.39 -7.77 18.39
N ASN A 277 5.25 -6.93 18.98
CA ASN A 277 4.96 -6.19 20.20
C ASN A 277 4.09 -4.95 19.91
N VAL A 278 2.78 -5.18 19.75
CA VAL A 278 1.81 -4.09 19.57
C VAL A 278 1.48 -3.44 20.91
N VAL A 279 1.80 -2.15 21.05
CA VAL A 279 1.56 -1.38 22.29
C VAL A 279 0.22 -0.65 22.31
N GLY A 280 -0.46 -0.57 21.17
CA GLY A 280 -1.77 0.07 21.08
C GLY A 280 -2.32 0.13 19.67
N SER A 281 -3.57 0.58 19.57
CA SER A 281 -4.22 0.89 18.31
C SER A 281 -5.07 2.16 18.43
N ILE A 282 -5.11 2.96 17.36
CA ILE A 282 -5.94 4.17 17.23
C ILE A 282 -6.92 3.97 16.07
N SER A 283 -8.20 3.86 16.40
CA SER A 283 -9.30 3.64 15.45
C SER A 283 -10.59 4.33 15.96
N PRO A 284 -11.50 4.75 15.07
CA PRO A 284 -11.32 4.85 13.61
C PRO A 284 -10.47 6.07 13.21
N VAL A 285 -10.14 6.19 11.94
CA VAL A 285 -9.67 7.43 11.31
C VAL A 285 -10.61 7.73 10.15
N ARG A 286 -11.49 8.71 10.32
CA ARG A 286 -12.62 8.96 9.41
C ARG A 286 -12.32 9.95 8.29
N GLY A 287 -11.16 10.59 8.35
CA GLY A 287 -10.76 11.57 7.35
C GLY A 287 -9.77 12.58 7.90
N PHE A 288 -9.63 13.68 7.17
CA PHE A 288 -8.75 14.79 7.54
C PHE A 288 -9.17 15.47 8.85
N GLU A 289 -10.46 15.48 9.16
CA GLU A 289 -11.00 16.06 10.40
C GLU A 289 -10.50 15.34 11.66
N ASP A 290 -10.06 14.09 11.53
CA ASP A 290 -9.57 13.27 12.63
C ASP A 290 -8.06 13.40 12.87
N ILE A 291 -7.31 14.10 12.00
CA ILE A 291 -5.84 14.16 12.07
C ILE A 291 -5.37 14.67 13.44
N GLU A 292 -5.90 15.82 13.90
CA GLU A 292 -5.48 16.40 15.18
C GLU A 292 -5.82 15.51 16.38
N ARG A 293 -6.99 14.84 16.34
CA ARG A 293 -7.39 13.87 17.37
C ARG A 293 -6.42 12.69 17.41
N VAL A 294 -6.06 12.14 16.25
CA VAL A 294 -5.13 11.00 16.14
C VAL A 294 -3.75 11.39 16.63
N LEU A 295 -3.24 12.57 16.27
CA LEU A 295 -1.94 13.08 16.74
C LEU A 295 -1.92 13.22 18.28
N GLU A 296 -2.99 13.74 18.87
CA GLU A 296 -3.10 13.84 20.34
C GLU A 296 -3.19 12.47 21.02
N GLN A 297 -3.87 11.50 20.41
CA GLN A 297 -3.92 10.13 20.93
C GLN A 297 -2.57 9.42 20.82
N CYS A 298 -1.80 9.65 19.75
CA CYS A 298 -0.45 9.08 19.59
C CYS A 298 0.47 9.43 20.75
N ARG A 299 0.37 10.66 21.30
CA ARG A 299 1.18 11.13 22.43
C ARG A 299 1.00 10.32 23.72
N ARG A 300 -0.07 9.53 23.82
CA ARG A 300 -0.38 8.68 24.98
C ARG A 300 0.31 7.32 24.91
N TYR A 301 0.88 6.97 23.77
CA TYR A 301 1.53 5.71 23.54
C TYR A 301 3.05 5.88 23.48
N GLU A 302 3.72 4.91 24.07
CA GLU A 302 5.16 4.78 24.06
C GLU A 302 5.53 3.73 22.99
N PHE A 303 5.84 4.20 21.78
CA PHE A 303 6.10 3.37 20.60
C PHE A 303 7.38 3.79 19.87
N ASP A 304 7.92 2.93 19.02
CA ASP A 304 9.11 3.20 18.19
C ASP A 304 8.72 3.39 16.72
N ILE A 305 7.75 2.59 16.29
CA ILE A 305 7.20 2.62 14.93
C ILE A 305 5.67 2.60 14.94
N CYS A 306 5.04 3.33 14.03
CA CYS A 306 3.62 3.19 13.75
C CYS A 306 3.33 2.79 12.30
N LEU A 307 2.37 1.89 12.12
CA LEU A 307 1.86 1.51 10.81
C LEU A 307 0.46 2.09 10.63
N ILE A 308 0.26 2.79 9.51
CA ILE A 308 -0.92 3.63 9.29
C ILE A 308 -1.68 3.14 8.05
N ALA A 309 -2.95 2.82 8.23
CA ALA A 309 -3.89 2.38 7.20
C ALA A 309 -5.15 3.26 7.24
N ALA A 310 -5.03 4.48 6.74
CA ALA A 310 -6.05 5.53 6.91
C ALA A 310 -6.44 6.26 5.62
N GLY A 311 -6.22 5.67 4.44
CA GLY A 311 -6.47 6.34 3.16
C GLY A 311 -5.59 7.58 2.98
N VAL A 312 -6.12 8.62 2.34
CA VAL A 312 -5.38 9.87 2.06
C VAL A 312 -4.82 10.54 3.34
N PRO A 313 -5.55 10.59 4.48
CA PRO A 313 -4.99 11.07 5.75
C PRO A 313 -3.71 10.36 6.21
N ALA A 314 -3.43 9.12 5.76
CA ALA A 314 -2.23 8.38 6.16
C ALA A 314 -0.94 9.12 5.81
N VAL A 315 -0.91 9.81 4.66
CA VAL A 315 0.26 10.59 4.21
C VAL A 315 0.60 11.69 5.22
N VAL A 316 -0.41 12.46 5.64
CA VAL A 316 -0.24 13.56 6.59
C VAL A 316 0.11 13.03 7.98
N LEU A 317 -0.57 11.96 8.42
CA LEU A 317 -0.28 11.34 9.71
C LEU A 317 1.15 10.80 9.78
N CYS A 318 1.64 10.13 8.73
CA CYS A 318 3.02 9.63 8.69
C CYS A 318 4.03 10.76 8.88
N GLN A 319 3.91 11.83 8.08
CA GLN A 319 4.85 12.95 8.13
C GLN A 319 4.80 13.65 9.49
N ARG A 320 3.60 13.95 10.00
CA ARG A 320 3.44 14.69 11.26
C ARG A 320 3.80 13.88 12.50
N ILE A 321 3.54 12.57 12.51
CA ILE A 321 3.97 11.71 13.62
C ILE A 321 5.49 11.58 13.61
N ALA A 322 6.11 11.34 12.44
CA ALA A 322 7.56 11.22 12.35
C ALA A 322 8.27 12.49 12.84
N SER A 323 7.87 13.65 12.30
CA SER A 323 8.49 14.94 12.66
C SER A 323 8.13 15.45 14.06
N GLY A 324 6.89 15.20 14.53
CA GLY A 324 6.42 15.71 15.81
C GLY A 324 6.75 14.83 17.03
N ALA A 325 6.95 13.53 16.83
CA ALA A 325 7.23 12.57 17.91
C ALA A 325 8.60 11.89 17.80
N ASN A 326 9.39 12.22 16.77
CA ASN A 326 10.68 11.60 16.48
C ASN A 326 10.58 10.06 16.40
N LYS A 327 9.62 9.59 15.57
CA LYS A 327 9.28 8.16 15.39
C LYS A 327 9.41 7.74 13.94
N VAL A 328 9.38 6.43 13.72
CA VAL A 328 9.21 5.86 12.39
C VAL A 328 7.72 5.70 12.10
N ALA A 329 7.25 6.21 10.96
CA ALA A 329 5.87 6.13 10.53
C ALA A 329 5.77 5.63 9.09
N ILE A 330 5.00 4.55 8.88
CA ILE A 330 4.88 3.89 7.59
C ILE A 330 3.41 3.81 7.18
N ASP A 331 3.10 4.32 5.99
CA ASP A 331 1.83 4.10 5.34
C ASP A 331 1.76 2.67 4.77
N ILE A 332 0.92 1.83 5.37
CA ILE A 332 0.68 0.45 4.92
C ILE A 332 -0.59 0.29 4.10
N GLY A 333 -1.50 1.27 4.09
CA GLY A 333 -2.75 1.24 3.32
C GLY A 333 -3.50 -0.08 3.40
N HIS A 334 -3.92 -0.59 2.24
CA HIS A 334 -4.68 -1.85 2.11
C HIS A 334 -3.88 -3.12 2.47
N LEU A 335 -2.59 -3.04 2.76
CA LEU A 335 -1.85 -4.19 3.32
C LEU A 335 -2.48 -4.64 4.65
N ALA A 336 -3.04 -3.71 5.44
CA ALA A 336 -3.76 -4.04 6.67
C ALA A 336 -4.91 -5.04 6.42
N ASP A 337 -5.65 -4.89 5.31
CA ASP A 337 -6.72 -5.81 4.92
C ASP A 337 -6.18 -7.19 4.58
N GLN A 338 -5.07 -7.24 3.85
CA GLN A 338 -4.40 -8.48 3.48
C GLN A 338 -3.88 -9.23 4.71
N MET A 339 -3.23 -8.54 5.65
CA MET A 339 -2.75 -9.12 6.91
C MET A 339 -3.89 -9.72 7.76
N ILE A 340 -5.10 -9.14 7.68
CA ILE A 340 -6.28 -9.69 8.38
C ILE A 340 -6.76 -10.99 7.74
N GLN A 341 -6.70 -11.07 6.41
CA GLN A 341 -7.24 -12.16 5.60
C GLN A 341 -6.31 -13.35 5.43
N GLU A 342 -4.99 -13.18 5.61
CA GLU A 342 -4.01 -14.27 5.54
C GLU A 342 -4.30 -15.32 6.63
N ILE A 343 -5.14 -16.30 6.29
CA ILE A 343 -5.31 -17.57 7.00
C ILE A 343 -3.97 -18.29 6.84
N GLN A 344 -3.29 -18.56 7.96
CA GLN A 344 -2.04 -19.33 8.03
C GLN A 344 -2.06 -20.50 7.02
N GLN A 345 -1.16 -20.47 6.05
CA GLN A 345 -0.75 -21.67 5.31
C GLN A 345 0.24 -22.47 6.16
#